data_AF-A0A519UFT1-F1
#
_entry.id   AF-A0A519UFT1-F1
#
_cell.length_a   1.000
_cell.length_b   1.000
_cell.length_c   1.000
_cell.angle_alpha   90.00
_cell.angle_beta   90.00
_cell.angle_gamma   90.00
#
_symmetry.space_group_name_H-M   'P 1'
#
loop_
_entity.id
_entity.type
_entity.pdbx_description
1 polymer ?
#
loop_
_entity_poly.entity_id
_entity_poly.type
_entity_poly.pdbx_seq_one_letter_code
_entity_poly.pdbx_strand_id
1 'polypeptide(L)'
;DHDFGPNHQESYIKWEGTKGAIIAKIGLLMDYPHGVPDVFEYCIVEEGKAHKWKTVKLDGSWFPEAFIGTMANLMRFNEGSDVVLHTSVEDVIQTMAVVESAYKSSDIGGVKVESKKLSI
;
A
#
# COMPACT_ATOMS: atom_id res chain seq x y z
N ASP A 1 -3.49 15.22 16.36
CA ASP A 1 -4.33 16.42 16.39
C ASP A 1 -4.68 16.74 14.94
N HIS A 2 -5.97 16.69 14.59
CA HIS A 2 -6.52 16.86 13.23
C HIS A 2 -7.87 17.60 13.30
N ASP A 3 -7.96 18.65 14.12
CA ASP A 3 -9.21 19.35 14.46
C ASP A 3 -9.75 20.32 13.38
N PHE A 4 -9.21 20.28 12.16
CA PHE A 4 -9.60 21.21 11.08
C PHE A 4 -10.65 20.64 10.10
N GLY A 5 -11.29 19.52 10.46
CA GLY A 5 -12.35 18.88 9.67
C GLY A 5 -11.83 18.00 8.51
N PRO A 6 -12.73 17.52 7.64
CA PRO A 6 -12.39 16.56 6.58
C PRO A 6 -11.70 17.19 5.36
N ASN A 7 -11.76 18.51 5.22
CA ASN A 7 -11.14 19.21 4.10
C ASN A 7 -9.61 19.10 4.17
N HIS A 8 -8.99 18.82 3.02
CA HIS A 8 -7.53 18.62 2.87
C HIS A 8 -6.93 17.41 3.62
N GLN A 9 -7.76 16.42 4.00
CA GLN A 9 -7.22 15.13 4.38
C GLN A 9 -6.65 14.41 3.16
N GLU A 10 -5.52 13.73 3.35
CA GLU A 10 -4.81 13.04 2.28
C GLU A 10 -4.40 11.65 2.76
N SER A 11 -4.83 10.63 2.02
CA SER A 11 -4.41 9.24 2.19
C SER A 11 -4.30 8.63 0.81
N TYR A 12 -3.08 8.60 0.28
CA TYR A 12 -2.84 8.07 -1.05
C TYR A 12 -1.44 7.48 -1.18
N ILE A 13 -1.33 6.58 -2.15
CA ILE A 13 -0.05 6.12 -2.67
C ILE A 13 -0.02 6.46 -4.15
N LYS A 14 1.10 7.02 -4.60
CA LYS A 14 1.32 7.38 -6.00
C LYS A 14 2.58 6.68 -6.49
N TRP A 15 2.47 6.01 -7.63
CA TRP A 15 3.61 5.42 -8.30
C TRP A 15 3.77 6.08 -9.66
N GLU A 16 4.97 6.62 -9.91
CA GLU A 16 5.35 7.21 -11.18
C GLU A 16 6.40 6.34 -11.85
N GLY A 17 6.10 5.90 -13.06
CA GLY A 17 7.00 5.16 -13.92
C GLY A 17 7.30 5.92 -15.21
N THR A 18 8.18 5.37 -16.02
CA THR A 18 8.61 6.00 -17.29
C THR A 18 7.53 6.07 -18.36
N LYS A 19 6.45 5.29 -18.22
CA LYS A 19 5.35 5.19 -19.19
C LYS A 19 4.00 5.60 -18.65
N GLY A 20 3.95 6.14 -17.43
CA GLY A 20 2.68 6.45 -16.78
C GLY A 20 2.78 6.55 -15.28
N ALA A 21 1.66 6.83 -14.65
CA ALA A 21 1.52 6.92 -13.22
C ALA A 21 0.19 6.30 -12.77
N ILE A 22 0.16 5.82 -11.53
CA ILE A 22 -1.05 5.42 -10.84
C ILE A 22 -1.15 6.16 -9.51
N ILE A 23 -2.38 6.45 -9.08
CA ILE A 23 -2.69 6.94 -7.75
C ILE A 23 -3.82 6.08 -7.17
N ALA A 24 -3.59 5.59 -5.95
CA ALA A 24 -4.59 4.88 -5.17
C ALA A 24 -4.85 5.68 -3.90
N LYS A 25 -6.12 6.01 -3.64
CA LYS A 25 -6.56 6.65 -2.38
C LYS A 25 -7.22 5.61 -1.51
N ILE A 26 -6.77 5.51 -0.27
CA ILE A 26 -7.37 4.65 0.75
C ILE A 26 -8.35 5.53 1.52
N GLY A 27 -9.60 5.54 1.06
CA GLY A 27 -10.64 6.46 1.47
C GLY A 27 -11.08 6.24 2.92
N LEU A 28 -10.99 5.03 3.45
CA LEU A 28 -11.27 4.76 4.87
C LEU A 28 -10.42 5.60 5.84
N LEU A 29 -9.17 5.90 5.46
CA LEU A 29 -8.25 6.69 6.29
C LEU A 29 -8.54 8.19 6.22
N MET A 30 -9.54 8.59 5.43
CA MET A 30 -10.08 9.94 5.38
C MET A 30 -11.48 9.93 6.00
N ASP A 31 -11.82 10.90 6.83
CA ASP A 31 -13.05 10.94 7.63
C ASP A 31 -13.27 9.66 8.47
N TYR A 32 -12.18 9.13 9.04
CA TYR A 32 -12.23 7.93 9.87
C TYR A 32 -13.13 8.15 11.11
N PRO A 33 -14.04 7.21 11.46
CA PRO A 33 -14.18 5.87 10.89
C PRO A 33 -15.18 5.74 9.74
N HIS A 34 -15.86 6.81 9.32
CA HIS A 34 -16.87 6.75 8.26
C HIS A 34 -16.26 6.46 6.89
N GLY A 35 -15.09 7.04 6.61
CA GLY A 35 -14.41 6.87 5.33
C GLY A 35 -14.99 7.74 4.22
N VAL A 36 -14.24 7.82 3.13
CA VAL A 36 -14.73 8.21 1.80
C VAL A 36 -14.52 7.05 0.82
N PRO A 37 -15.08 7.08 -0.40
CA PRO A 37 -14.83 6.04 -1.39
C PRO A 37 -13.34 5.91 -1.74
N ASP A 38 -12.87 4.68 -1.88
CA ASP A 38 -11.54 4.42 -2.47
C ASP A 38 -11.49 4.88 -3.92
N VAL A 39 -10.32 5.33 -4.35
CA VAL A 39 -10.12 5.81 -5.71
C VAL A 39 -8.89 5.14 -6.29
N PHE A 40 -9.00 4.59 -7.49
CA PHE A 40 -7.86 4.16 -8.29
C PHE A 40 -7.88 4.88 -9.63
N GLU A 41 -6.83 5.63 -9.91
CA GLU A 41 -6.66 6.33 -11.18
C GLU A 41 -5.31 5.99 -11.80
N TYR A 42 -5.28 5.98 -13.13
CA TYR A 42 -4.05 5.78 -13.88
C TYR A 42 -3.95 6.75 -15.05
N CYS A 43 -2.72 7.08 -15.43
CA CYS A 43 -2.40 7.83 -16.62
C CYS A 43 -1.31 7.07 -17.38
N ILE A 44 -1.56 6.78 -18.66
CA ILE A 44 -0.55 6.22 -19.56
C ILE A 44 -0.02 7.35 -20.44
N VAL A 45 1.30 7.44 -20.56
CA VAL A 45 1.95 8.40 -21.43
C VAL A 45 1.86 7.91 -22.87
N GLU A 46 1.24 8.72 -23.73
CA GLU A 46 1.18 8.50 -25.17
C GLU A 46 1.88 9.67 -25.86
N GLU A 47 2.89 9.38 -26.69
CA GLU A 47 3.68 10.42 -27.36
C GLU A 47 2.80 11.32 -28.23
N GLY A 48 3.03 12.63 -28.14
CA GLY A 48 2.26 13.64 -28.88
C GLY A 48 0.82 13.83 -28.40
N LYS A 49 0.40 13.24 -27.27
CA LYS A 49 -0.94 13.42 -26.69
C LYS A 49 -0.87 14.03 -25.29
N ALA A 50 -1.89 14.80 -24.95
CA ALA A 50 -2.07 15.30 -23.59
C ALA A 50 -2.29 14.15 -22.61
N HIS A 51 -1.68 14.25 -21.43
CA HIS A 51 -1.87 13.30 -20.34
C HIS A 51 -3.34 13.28 -19.89
N LYS A 52 -3.92 12.09 -19.76
CA LYS A 52 -5.30 11.89 -19.33
C LYS A 52 -5.35 10.84 -18.24
N TRP A 53 -5.84 11.24 -17.08
CA TRP A 53 -6.16 10.34 -15.98
C TRP A 53 -7.47 9.62 -16.27
N LYS A 54 -7.49 8.33 -15.95
CA LYS A 54 -8.65 7.46 -16.06
C LYS A 54 -8.92 6.84 -14.70
N THR A 55 -10.14 6.99 -14.21
CA THR A 55 -10.60 6.36 -12.98
C THR A 55 -11.10 4.96 -13.27
N VAL A 56 -10.63 3.98 -12.49
CA VAL A 56 -11.18 2.62 -12.50
C VAL A 56 -12.27 2.56 -11.45
N LYS A 57 -13.44 2.05 -11.83
CA LYS A 57 -14.50 1.76 -10.88
C LYS A 57 -14.05 0.59 -10.00
N LEU A 58 -14.00 0.83 -8.70
CA LEU A 58 -13.73 -0.20 -7.70
C LEU A 58 -15.05 -0.76 -7.16
N ASP A 59 -15.07 -2.06 -6.90
CA ASP A 59 -16.14 -2.73 -6.17
C ASP A 59 -15.61 -3.12 -4.79
N GLY A 60 -16.34 -2.77 -3.72
CA GLY A 60 -15.89 -2.93 -2.34
C GLY A 60 -15.07 -1.76 -1.82
N SER A 61 -14.48 -1.92 -0.63
CA SER A 61 -13.67 -0.93 0.06
C SER A 61 -12.38 -1.58 0.61
N TRP A 62 -11.43 -0.77 1.05
CA TRP A 62 -10.24 -1.23 1.75
C TRP A 62 -10.58 -2.08 2.96
N PHE A 63 -11.61 -1.71 3.73
CA PHE A 63 -12.10 -2.50 4.85
C PHE A 63 -13.60 -2.73 4.73
N PRO A 64 -14.10 -3.97 4.90
CA PRO A 64 -13.35 -5.21 5.20
C PRO A 64 -12.88 -6.00 3.98
N GLU A 65 -13.15 -5.56 2.74
CA GLU A 65 -12.97 -6.42 1.56
C GLU A 65 -11.50 -6.75 1.27
N ALA A 66 -10.53 -5.91 1.65
CA ALA A 66 -9.11 -6.23 1.45
C ALA A 66 -8.63 -7.46 2.25
N PHE A 67 -9.38 -7.91 3.26
CA PHE A 67 -9.03 -9.10 4.04
C PHE A 67 -9.31 -10.41 3.30
N ILE A 68 -10.21 -10.41 2.33
CA ILE A 68 -10.67 -11.63 1.66
C ILE A 68 -9.49 -12.38 1.05
N GLY A 69 -8.62 -11.69 0.31
CA GLY A 69 -7.47 -12.30 -0.35
C GLY A 69 -6.44 -12.85 0.64
N THR A 70 -6.09 -12.06 1.66
CA THR A 70 -5.12 -12.46 2.68
C THR A 70 -5.60 -13.66 3.48
N MET A 71 -6.86 -13.65 3.93
CA MET A 71 -7.44 -14.78 4.66
C MET A 71 -7.61 -16.01 3.78
N ALA A 72 -7.98 -15.84 2.50
CA ALA A 72 -8.06 -16.94 1.55
C ALA A 72 -6.69 -17.61 1.34
N ASN A 73 -5.62 -16.83 1.14
CA ASN A 73 -4.27 -17.39 1.02
C ASN A 73 -3.82 -18.10 2.31
N LEU A 74 -4.11 -17.54 3.49
CA LEU A 74 -3.79 -18.19 4.76
C LEU A 74 -4.49 -19.55 4.91
N MET A 75 -5.80 -19.62 4.63
CA MET A 75 -6.56 -20.86 4.72
C MET A 75 -6.06 -21.90 3.71
N ARG A 76 -5.85 -21.50 2.45
CA ARG A 76 -5.34 -22.36 1.37
C ARG A 76 -3.94 -22.87 1.65
N PHE A 77 -3.06 -22.04 2.21
CA PHE A 77 -1.72 -22.45 2.62
C PHE A 77 -1.79 -23.49 3.76
N ASN A 78 -2.62 -23.23 4.78
CA ASN A 78 -2.78 -24.13 5.92
C ASN A 78 -3.36 -25.50 5.53
N GLU A 79 -4.28 -25.57 4.57
CA GLU A 79 -4.82 -26.85 4.08
C GLU A 79 -3.95 -27.51 2.98
N GLY A 80 -2.87 -26.86 2.55
CA GLY A 80 -1.94 -27.39 1.53
C GLY A 80 -2.33 -27.15 0.07
N SER A 81 -3.41 -26.39 -0.18
CA SER A 81 -3.84 -25.97 -1.53
C SER A 81 -2.90 -24.94 -2.16
N ASP A 82 -2.25 -24.10 -1.35
CA ASP A 82 -1.19 -23.18 -1.77
C ASP A 82 0.13 -23.55 -1.09
N VAL A 83 1.25 -23.46 -1.81
CA VAL A 83 2.59 -23.76 -1.28
C VAL A 83 3.33 -22.51 -0.75
N VAL A 84 2.74 -21.32 -0.94
CA VAL A 84 3.31 -20.03 -0.51
C VAL A 84 2.32 -19.27 0.35
N LEU A 85 2.77 -18.86 1.54
CA LEU A 85 2.09 -17.87 2.36
C LEU A 85 2.64 -16.48 2.01
N HIS A 86 1.88 -15.67 1.29
CA HIS A 86 2.35 -14.38 0.77
C HIS A 86 2.57 -13.33 1.85
N THR A 87 1.85 -13.42 2.96
CA THR A 87 1.96 -12.52 4.12
C THR A 87 2.64 -13.22 5.29
N SER A 88 3.67 -14.02 4.99
CA SER A 88 4.46 -14.73 6.01
C SER A 88 5.20 -13.77 6.93
N VAL A 89 5.51 -14.23 8.14
CA VAL A 89 6.26 -13.45 9.13
C VAL A 89 7.65 -13.11 8.61
N GLU A 90 8.28 -14.05 7.90
CA GLU A 90 9.60 -13.90 7.31
C GLU A 90 9.68 -12.73 6.31
N ASP A 91 8.60 -12.49 5.56
CA ASP A 91 8.51 -11.37 4.62
C ASP A 91 8.34 -10.02 5.36
N VAL A 92 7.45 -9.98 6.36
CA VAL A 92 7.16 -8.77 7.16
C VAL A 92 8.41 -8.23 7.88
N ILE A 93 9.37 -9.10 8.22
CA ILE A 93 10.61 -8.70 8.87
C ILE A 93 11.45 -7.76 8.01
N GLN A 94 11.38 -7.86 6.67
CA GLN A 94 12.07 -6.92 5.79
C GLN A 94 11.46 -5.52 5.89
N THR A 95 10.13 -5.41 6.01
CA THR A 95 9.45 -4.13 6.26
C THR A 95 9.91 -3.53 7.58
N MET A 96 9.99 -4.34 8.65
CA MET A 96 10.48 -3.85 9.94
C MET A 96 11.94 -3.41 9.89
N ALA A 97 12.79 -4.09 9.12
CA ALA A 97 14.18 -3.67 8.93
C ALA A 97 14.27 -2.26 8.30
N VAL A 98 13.37 -1.91 7.37
CA VAL A 98 13.28 -0.56 6.81
C VAL A 98 12.85 0.46 7.86
N VAL A 99 11.83 0.13 8.66
CA VAL A 99 11.34 1.01 9.75
C VAL A 99 12.45 1.31 10.76
N GLU A 100 13.15 0.28 11.24
CA GLU A 100 14.26 0.44 12.18
C GLU A 100 15.42 1.26 11.58
N SER A 101 15.67 1.08 10.28
CA SER A 101 16.68 1.87 9.57
C SER A 101 16.26 3.33 9.42
N ALA A 102 14.97 3.61 9.22
CA ALA A 102 14.45 4.97 9.16
C ALA A 102 14.60 5.71 10.50
N TYR A 103 14.32 5.04 11.63
CA TYR A 103 14.57 5.61 12.96
C TYR A 103 16.04 5.97 13.15
N LYS A 104 16.96 5.03 12.89
CA LYS A 104 18.40 5.31 12.96
C LYS A 104 18.81 6.46 12.03
N SER A 105 18.25 6.50 10.82
CA SER A 105 18.56 7.56 9.86
C SER A 105 18.16 8.95 10.33
N SER A 106 17.08 9.05 11.12
CA SER A 106 16.64 10.31 11.72
C SER A 106 17.66 10.86 12.72
N ASP A 107 18.37 9.98 13.42
CA ASP A 107 19.32 10.37 14.47
C ASP A 107 20.72 10.69 13.92
N ILE A 108 21.21 9.87 13.00
CA ILE A 108 22.62 9.91 12.56
C ILE A 108 22.83 10.18 11.07
N GLY A 109 21.76 10.47 10.32
CA GLY A 109 21.81 10.63 8.87
C GLY A 109 21.80 9.29 8.13
N GLY A 110 22.04 9.31 6.82
CA GLY A 110 21.79 8.16 5.94
C GLY A 110 22.46 6.86 6.39
N VAL A 111 21.63 5.82 6.62
CA VAL A 111 22.09 4.47 6.95
C VAL A 111 21.70 3.47 5.87
N LYS A 112 22.49 2.40 5.74
CA LYS A 112 22.13 1.27 4.88
C LYS A 112 21.07 0.41 5.59
N VAL A 113 20.03 0.01 4.87
CA VAL A 113 19.06 -0.96 5.38
C VAL A 113 19.72 -2.32 5.52
N GLU A 114 19.75 -2.86 6.73
CA GLU A 114 20.27 -4.20 7.01
C GLU A 114 19.16 -5.23 6.85
N SER A 115 19.13 -5.96 5.72
CA SER A 115 18.22 -7.09 5.58
C SER A 115 18.71 -8.25 6.45
N LYS A 116 17.91 -8.64 7.44
CA LYS A 116 18.13 -9.87 8.19
C LYS A 116 17.48 -11.01 7.43
N LYS A 117 18.27 -11.94 6.89
CA LYS A 117 17.78 -13.29 6.59
C LYS A 117 17.69 -14.01 7.92
N LEU A 118 16.49 -14.39 8.35
CA LEU A 118 16.41 -15.37 9.42
C LEU A 118 16.81 -16.73 8.85
N SER A 119 17.87 -17.29 9.44
CA SER A 119 18.13 -18.72 9.39
C SER A 119 17.29 -19.36 10.50
N ILE A 120 16.09 -19.81 10.15
CA ILE A 120 15.32 -20.77 10.96
C ILE A 120 15.51 -22.14 10.30
#